data_AF-A0A317KTW0-F1
#
_entry.id   AF-A0A317KTW0-F1
#
_cell.length_a   1.000
_cell.length_b   1.000
_cell.length_c   1.000
_cell.angle_alpha   90.00
_cell.angle_beta   90.00
_cell.angle_gamma   90.00
#
_symmetry.space_group_name_H-M   'P 1'
#
loop_
_entity.id
_entity.type
_entity.pdbx_description
1 polymer ?
#
loop_
_entity_poly.entity_id
_entity_poly.type
_entity_poly.pdbx_seq_one_letter_code
_entity_poly.pdbx_strand_id
1 'polypeptide(L)' 'MQNIDYDKALYFTLWGHWDDLLVLMVRTNDDLLAKKIEQFLHAYHYPISREWLSMTHEELLHYIDHALLSQMTVK' A
#
# COMPACT_ATOMS: atom_id res chain seq x y z
N MET A 1 0.95 -16.69 -5.93
CA MET A 1 0.08 -15.63 -6.50
C MET A 1 0.01 -14.39 -5.61
N GLN A 2 0.02 -14.52 -4.27
CA GLN A 2 0.03 -13.38 -3.32
C GLN A 2 1.21 -12.39 -3.49
N ASN A 3 2.38 -12.84 -3.94
CA ASN A 3 3.55 -11.97 -4.15
C ASN A 3 3.34 -10.87 -5.21
N ILE A 4 2.43 -11.09 -6.18
CA ILE A 4 2.24 -10.16 -7.31
C ILE A 4 1.47 -8.91 -6.86
N ASP A 5 0.57 -9.04 -5.89
CA ASP A 5 -0.23 -7.92 -5.40
C ASP A 5 0.63 -6.94 -4.60
N TYR A 6 1.55 -7.44 -3.77
CA TYR A 6 2.50 -6.60 -3.03
C TYR A 6 3.51 -5.91 -3.95
N ASP A 7 4.06 -6.62 -4.94
CA ASP A 7 4.99 -6.06 -5.92
C ASP A 7 4.33 -4.95 -6.76
N LYS A 8 3.07 -5.16 -7.19
CA LYS A 8 2.26 -4.14 -7.86
C LYS A 8 1.96 -2.95 -6.95
N ALA A 9 1.57 -3.19 -5.69
CA ALA A 9 1.29 -2.11 -4.75
C ALA A 9 2.52 -1.23 -4.55
N LEU A 10 3.70 -1.84 -4.43
CA LEU A 10 4.98 -1.13 -4.33
C LEU A 10 5.26 -0.32 -5.59
N TYR A 11 5.13 -0.94 -6.76
CA TYR A 11 5.37 -0.30 -8.05
C TYR A 11 4.47 0.91 -8.26
N PHE A 12 3.16 0.77 -8.02
CA PHE A 12 2.20 1.86 -8.14
C PHE A 12 2.48 2.99 -7.13
N THR A 13 2.90 2.65 -5.91
CA THR A 13 3.25 3.63 -4.88
C THR A 13 4.49 4.43 -5.26
N LEU A 14 5.52 3.78 -5.82
CA LEU A 14 6.75 4.44 -6.30
C LEU A 14 6.50 5.34 -7.52
N TRP A 15 5.63 4.92 -8.43
CA TRP A 15 5.30 5.68 -9.64
C TRP A 15 4.21 6.74 -9.43
N GLY A 16 3.52 6.73 -8.29
CA GLY A 16 2.40 7.64 -8.02
C GLY A 16 1.11 7.29 -8.78
N HIS A 17 0.93 6.01 -9.14
CA HIS A 17 -0.28 5.49 -9.77
C HIS A 17 -1.36 5.19 -8.73
N TRP A 18 -1.97 6.24 -8.18
CA TRP A 18 -2.98 6.13 -7.13
C TRP A 18 -4.29 5.48 -7.59
N ASP A 19 -4.66 5.64 -8.85
CA ASP A 19 -5.86 5.01 -9.44
C ASP A 19 -5.70 3.48 -9.54
N ASP A 20 -4.57 3.01 -10.09
CA ASP A 20 -4.24 1.58 -10.13
C ASP A 20 -4.08 0.99 -8.73
N LEU A 21 -3.52 1.75 -7.77
CA LEU A 21 -3.42 1.36 -6.37
C LEU A 21 -4.80 1.16 -5.74
N LEU A 22 -5.76 2.06 -6.00
CA LEU A 22 -7.16 1.94 -5.56
C LEU A 22 -7.81 0.68 -6.15
N VAL A 23 -7.65 0.44 -7.46
CA VAL A 23 -8.18 -0.77 -8.10
C VAL A 23 -7.56 -2.03 -7.51
N LEU A 24 -6.25 -2.02 -7.24
CA LEU A 24 -5.55 -3.12 -6.60
C LEU A 24 -6.07 -3.38 -5.18
N MET A 25 -6.33 -2.33 -4.40
CA MET A 25 -6.98 -2.41 -3.08
C MET A 25 -8.34 -3.11 -3.13
N VAL A 26 -9.16 -2.84 -4.15
CA VAL A 26 -10.49 -3.45 -4.29
C VAL A 26 -10.39 -4.91 -4.77
N ARG A 27 -9.30 -5.27 -5.47
CA ARG A 27 -9.08 -6.60 -6.03
C ARG A 27 -8.27 -7.54 -5.14
N THR A 28 -7.46 -6.99 -4.24
CA THR A 28 -6.68 -7.80 -3.30
C THR A 28 -7.62 -8.43 -2.26
N ASN A 29 -7.29 -9.65 -1.83
CA ASN A 29 -8.00 -10.35 -0.77
C ASN A 29 -7.41 -10.03 0.63
N ASP A 30 -6.45 -9.11 0.69
CA ASP A 30 -5.79 -8.69 1.92
C ASP A 30 -6.43 -7.40 2.46
N ASP A 31 -7.34 -7.54 3.43
CA ASP A 31 -8.04 -6.42 4.08
C ASP A 31 -7.07 -5.41 4.71
N LEU A 32 -5.90 -5.87 5.15
CA LEU A 32 -4.92 -5.05 5.84
C LEU A 32 -4.16 -4.16 4.86
N LEU A 33 -3.73 -4.70 3.71
CA LEU A 33 -3.19 -3.93 2.59
C LEU A 33 -4.21 -2.91 2.07
N ALA A 34 -5.46 -3.34 1.85
CA ALA A 34 -6.53 -2.50 1.37
C ALA A 34 -6.77 -1.29 2.30
N LYS A 35 -6.80 -1.51 3.62
CA LYS A 35 -6.92 -0.42 4.61
C LYS A 35 -5.77 0.57 4.55
N LYS A 36 -4.52 0.10 4.43
CA LYS A 36 -3.36 1.00 4.37
C LYS A 36 -3.38 1.87 3.10
N ILE A 37 -3.76 1.28 1.97
CA ILE A 37 -3.97 2.00 0.71
C ILE A 37 -5.08 3.04 0.86
N GLU A 38 -6.21 2.67 1.46
CA GLU A 38 -7.33 3.58 1.72
C GLU A 38 -6.91 4.78 2.57
N GLN A 39 -6.17 4.55 3.67
CA GLN A 39 -5.67 5.63 4.52
C GLN A 39 -4.72 6.57 3.77
N PHE A 40 -3.82 6.03 2.95
CA PHE A 40 -2.93 6.81 2.12
C PHE A 40 -3.70 7.67 1.10
N LEU A 41 -4.65 7.07 0.38
CA LEU A 41 -5.49 7.77 -0.60
C LEU A 41 -6.34 8.85 0.08
N HIS A 42 -6.88 8.57 1.26
CA HIS A 42 -7.66 9.54 2.02
C HIS A 42 -6.78 10.71 2.49
N ALA A 43 -5.56 10.45 2.96
CA ALA A 43 -4.59 11.48 3.32
C ALA A 43 -4.12 12.31 2.10
N TYR A 44 -4.06 11.70 0.92
CA TYR A 44 -3.73 12.38 -0.33
C TYR A 44 -4.87 13.30 -0.81
N HIS A 45 -6.11 12.81 -0.74
CA HIS A 45 -7.29 13.54 -1.22
C HIS A 45 -7.75 14.62 -0.25
N TYR A 46 -7.63 14.37 1.05
CA TYR A 46 -7.87 15.33 2.13
C TYR A 46 -6.56 15.55 2.91
N PRO A 47 -5.69 16.45 2.44
CA PRO A 47 -4.45 16.75 3.14
C PRO A 47 -4.77 17.52 4.43
N ILE A 48 -5.00 16.79 5.53
CA ILE A 48 -5.17 17.36 6.87
C ILE A 48 -3.85 18.00 7.30
N SER A 49 -2.74 17.28 7.11
CA SER A 49 -1.38 17.74 7.40
C SER A 49 -0.40 17.05 6.47
N ARG A 50 0.62 17.77 6.01
CA ARG A 50 1.69 17.22 5.14
C ARG A 50 2.43 16.04 5.79
N GLU A 51 2.55 16.08 7.12
CA GLU A 51 3.13 15.01 7.94
C GLU A 51 2.29 13.72 7.91
N TRP A 52 0.96 13.85 7.82
CA TRP A 52 0.04 12.72 7.76
C TRP A 52 0.18 11.93 6.46
N LEU A 53 0.40 12.63 5.35
CA LEU A 53 0.67 12.03 4.05
C LEU A 53 2.00 11.24 4.07
N SER A 54 3.07 11.84 4.58
CA SER A 54 4.37 11.16 4.70
C SER A 54 4.26 9.94 5.61
N MET A 55 3.59 10.06 6.76
CA MET A 55 3.44 8.96 7.70
C MET A 55 2.65 7.79 7.11
N THR A 56 1.52 8.05 6.43
CA THR A 56 0.74 6.99 5.75
C THR A 56 1.49 6.38 4.57
N HIS A 57 2.33 7.16 3.88
CA HIS A 57 3.19 6.66 2.81
C HIS A 57 4.27 5.71 3.35
N GLU A 58 4.96 6.11 4.42
CA GLU A 58 5.98 5.28 5.08
C GLU A 58 5.36 4.01 5.68
N GLU A 59 4.18 4.12 6.31
CA GLU A 59 3.45 2.95 6.82
C GLU A 59 3.03 1.97 5.72
N LEU A 60 2.59 2.46 4.57
CA LEU A 60 2.23 1.61 3.42
C LEU A 60 3.46 0.86 2.90
N LEU A 61 4.57 1.57 2.69
CA LEU A 61 5.83 0.97 2.24
C LEU A 61 6.37 -0.05 3.24
N HIS A 62 6.37 0.29 4.54
CA HIS A 62 6.81 -0.61 5.59
C HIS A 62 5.93 -1.86 5.68
N TYR A 63 4.62 -1.72 5.50
CA TYR A 63 3.71 -2.86 5.47
C TYR A 63 3.98 -3.77 4.28
N ILE A 64 4.19 -3.21 3.08
CA ILE A 64 4.49 -3.99 1.88
C ILE A 64 5.82 -4.73 2.03
N ASP A 65 6.87 -4.05 2.53
CA ASP A 65 8.18 -4.66 2.81
C ASP A 65 8.07 -5.79 3.84
N HIS A 66 7.37 -5.55 4.96
CA HIS A 66 7.16 -6.55 5.99
C HIS A 66 6.31 -7.73 5.49
N ALA A 67 5.30 -7.50 4.66
CA ALA A 67 4.48 -8.56 4.07
C ALA A 67 5.29 -9.43 3.08
N LEU A 68 6.15 -8.81 2.27
CA LEU A 68 7.09 -9.50 1.38
C LEU A 68 8.09 -10.35 2.17
N LEU A 69 8.69 -9.77 3.21
CA LEU A 69 9.63 -10.47 4.11
C LEU A 69 8.96 -11.60 4.88
N SER A 70 7.77 -11.36 5.45
CA SER A 70 7.01 -12.36 6.20
C SER A 70 6.64 -13.56 5.33
N GLN A 71 6.32 -13.36 4.05
CA GLN A 71 6.14 -14.48 3.12
C GLN A 71 7.45 -15.23 2.80
N MET A 72 8.59 -14.56 2.89
CA MET A 72 9.90 -15.14 2.61
C MET A 72 10.47 -15.96 3.79
N THR A 73 10.01 -15.72 5.02
CA THR A 73 10.44 -16.50 6.21
C THR A 73 9.72 -17.85 6.34
N VAL A 74 8.68 -18.11 5.55
CA VAL A 74 7.96 -19.41 5.52
C VAL A 74 8.46 -20.25 4.35
N LYS A 75 9.78 -20.39 4.22
CA LYS A 75 10.43 -21.22 3.20
C LYS A 75 11.49 -22.12 3.80
#